data_AF-A0A1V3WV65-F1
#
_entry.id   AF-A0A1V3WV65-F1
#
_cell.length_a   1.000
_cell.length_b   1.000
_cell.length_c   1.000
_cell.angle_alpha   90.00
_cell.angle_beta   90.00
_cell.angle_gamma   90.00
#
_symmetry.space_group_name_H-M   'P 1'
#
loop_
_entity.id
_entity.type
_entity.pdbx_description
1 polymer ?
#
loop_
_entity_poly.entity_id
_entity_poly.type
_entity_poly.pdbx_seq_one_letter_code
_entity_poly.pdbx_strand_id
1 'polypeptide(L)' 'MRHDRPDSFRLSDIDGTSSAVSEVVPADQQDRVREAAQSCPEQAIVITDG' A
#
# COMPACT_ATOMS: atom_id res chain seq x y z
N MET A 1 -12.78 -6.62 10.50
CA MET A 1 -11.52 -5.85 10.50
C MET A 1 -11.37 -5.23 9.11
N ARG A 2 -11.12 -3.91 9.02
CA ARG A 2 -11.28 -3.10 7.79
C ARG A 2 -10.49 -3.65 6.59
N HIS A 3 -11.15 -3.70 5.44
CA HIS A 3 -10.68 -4.22 4.16
C HIS A 3 -10.20 -3.06 3.27
N ASP A 4 -9.44 -2.11 3.82
CA ASP A 4 -9.06 -0.86 3.12
C ASP A 4 -7.64 -0.96 2.55
N ARG A 5 -7.34 -2.07 1.89
CA ARG A 5 -6.03 -2.28 1.27
C ARG A 5 -6.07 -1.70 -0.15
N PRO A 6 -5.16 -0.78 -0.52
CA PRO A 6 -5.09 -0.31 -1.90
C PRO A 6 -4.81 -1.47 -2.85
N ASP A 7 -5.42 -1.44 -4.03
CA ASP A 7 -5.17 -2.43 -5.08
C ASP A 7 -3.72 -2.36 -5.60
N SER A 8 -3.01 -1.26 -5.33
CA SER A 8 -1.56 -1.09 -5.53
C SER A 8 -0.68 -2.03 -4.69
N PHE A 9 -1.24 -2.73 -3.71
CA PHE A 9 -0.51 -3.73 -2.93
C PHE A 9 -1.09 -5.13 -3.20
N ARG A 10 -0.35 -6.19 -2.89
CA ARG A 10 -0.81 -7.60 -2.75
C ARG A 10 -0.43 -8.12 -1.35
N LEU A 11 -1.35 -8.84 -0.70
CA LEU A 11 -1.09 -9.52 0.56
C LEU A 11 -0.68 -10.96 0.25
N SER A 12 0.39 -11.44 0.88
CA SER A 12 0.79 -12.84 0.83
C SER A 12 -0.13 -13.66 1.74
N ASP A 13 -0.83 -14.64 1.19
CA ASP A 13 -1.63 -15.60 1.97
C ASP A 13 -0.76 -16.58 2.79
N ILE A 14 0.56 -16.63 2.53
CA ILE A 14 1.49 -17.57 3.18
C ILE A 14 2.04 -16.99 4.47
N ASP A 15 2.53 -15.75 4.41
CA ASP A 15 3.27 -15.10 5.50
C ASP A 15 2.62 -13.80 5.98
N GLY A 16 1.54 -13.36 5.34
CA GLY A 16 0.78 -12.17 5.73
C GLY A 16 1.47 -10.85 5.42
N THR A 17 2.60 -10.84 4.69
CA THR A 17 3.25 -9.59 4.29
C THR A 17 2.57 -8.94 3.09
N SER A 18 2.61 -7.61 3.05
CA SER A 18 2.08 -6.83 1.93
C SER A 18 3.23 -6.34 1.06
N SER A 19 3.08 -6.41 -0.26
CA SER A 19 4.07 -5.96 -1.24
C SER A 19 3.41 -5.17 -2.37
N ALA A 20 4.12 -4.21 -2.97
CA ALA A 20 3.60 -3.45 -4.10
C ALA A 20 3.40 -4.35 -5.33
N VAL A 21 2.29 -4.18 -6.06
CA VAL A 21 2.04 -4.94 -7.31
C VAL A 21 2.66 -4.30 -8.55
N SER A 22 2.99 -3.00 -8.45
CA SER A 22 3.61 -2.22 -9.50
C SER A 22 4.51 -1.15 -8.87
N GLU A 23 5.56 -0.76 -9.60
CA GLU A 23 6.45 0.34 -9.20
C GLU A 23 5.78 1.72 -9.37
N VAL A 24 4.74 1.81 -10.22
CA VAL A 24 4.01 3.05 -10.46
C VAL A 24 2.61 2.95 -9.87
N VAL A 25 2.26 3.90 -9.01
CA VAL A 25 0.92 4.01 -8.45
C VAL A 25 0.01 4.74 -9.44
N PRO A 26 -1.09 4.13 -9.89
CA PRO A 26 -2.02 4.80 -10.79
C PRO A 26 -2.72 5.97 -10.08
N ALA A 27 -3.07 7.00 -10.85
CA ALA A 27 -3.52 8.30 -10.32
C ALA A 27 -4.73 8.19 -9.38
N ASP A 28 -5.66 7.29 -9.68
CA ASP A 28 -6.87 6.99 -8.91
C ASP A 28 -6.60 6.28 -7.57
N GLN A 29 -5.38 5.77 -7.37
CA GLN A 29 -4.99 5.08 -6.14
C GLN A 29 -3.95 5.84 -5.31
N GLN A 30 -3.40 6.95 -5.81
CA GLN A 30 -2.37 7.71 -5.09
C GLN A 30 -2.84 8.13 -3.69
N ASP A 31 -4.08 8.61 -3.57
CA ASP A 31 -4.64 9.02 -2.28
C ASP A 31 -4.83 7.83 -1.34
N ARG A 32 -5.32 6.69 -1.86
CA ARG A 32 -5.44 5.46 -1.05
C ARG A 32 -4.08 4.95 -0.56
N VAL A 33 -3.04 5.05 -1.37
CA VAL A 33 -1.67 4.66 -0.99
C VAL A 33 -1.10 5.63 0.05
N ARG A 34 -1.33 6.94 -0.09
CA ARG A 34 -0.92 7.94 0.91
C ARG A 34 -1.62 7.72 2.25
N GLU A 35 -2.92 7.47 2.25
CA GLU A 35 -3.69 7.17 3.47
C GLU A 35 -3.20 5.89 4.16
N ALA A 36 -2.91 4.84 3.38
CA ALA A 36 -2.33 3.61 3.90
C ALA A 36 -0.95 3.86 4.55
N ALA A 37 -0.08 4.63 3.89
CA ALA A 37 1.24 4.97 4.43
C ALA A 37 1.15 5.76 5.73
N GLN A 38 0.19 6.69 5.84
CA GLN A 38 -0.04 7.48 7.06
C GLN A 38 -0.69 6.67 8.19
N SER A 39 -1.54 5.71 7.85
CA SER A 39 -2.22 4.85 8.84
C SER A 39 -1.34 3.74 9.39
N CYS A 40 -0.25 3.37 8.71
CA CYS A 40 0.68 2.34 9.15
C CYS A 40 1.52 2.85 10.34
N PRO A 41 1.30 2.35 11.57
CA PRO A 41 2.02 2.83 12.76
C PRO A 41 3.52 2.52 12.71
N GLU A 42 3.87 1.44 12.02
CA GLU A 42 5.25 0.97 11.81
C GLU A 42 5.93 1.60 10.59
N GLN A 43 5.27 2.51 9.87
CA GLN A 43 5.80 3.22 8.71
C GLN A 43 6.42 2.31 7.63
N ALA A 44 5.85 1.12 7.42
CA ALA A 44 6.35 0.12 6.47
C ALA A 44 6.18 0.51 4.98
N ILE A 45 5.50 1.61 4.68
CA ILE A 45 5.24 2.08 3.31
C ILE A 45 5.99 3.38 3.10
N VAL A 46 6.94 3.38 2.15
CA VAL A 46 7.70 4.57 1.73
C VAL A 46 7.24 4.98 0.34
N ILE A 47 6.83 6.24 0.20
CA ILE A 47 6.44 6.83 -1.09
C ILE A 47 7.59 7.72 -1.56
N THR A 48 8.20 7.39 -2.69
CA THR A 48 9.22 8.21 -3.35
C THR A 48 8.59 8.92 -4.53
N ASP A 49 8.81 10.24 -4.64
CA ASP A 49 8.57 10.98 -5.88
C ASP A 49 9.70 10.63 -6.85
N GLY A 50 9.35 10.15 -8.05
CA GLY A 50 10.30 9.68 -9.05
C GLY A 50 11.11 10.78 -9.70
#